data_AF-A0A9E5IZ34-F1
#
_entry.id   AF-A0A9E5IZ34-F1
#
_cell.length_a   1.000
_cell.length_b   1.000
_cell.length_c   1.000
_cell.angle_alpha   90.00
_cell.angle_beta   90.00
_cell.angle_gamma   90.00
#
_symmetry.space_group_name_H-M   'P 1'
#
loop_
_entity.id
_entity.type
_entity.pdbx_description
1 polymer ?
#
loop_
_entity_poly.entity_id
_entity_poly.type
_entity_poly.pdbx_seq_one_letter_code
_entity_poly.pdbx_strand_id
1 'polypeptide(L)' 'MPTARETTVEREASLTGTSLHSGAKVRLTVKPAGAGFGYQFRRMDL' A
#
# COMPACT_ATOMS: atom_id res chain seq x y z
N MET A 1 -19.88 21.68 10.10
CA MET A 1 -18.74 21.31 9.23
C MET A 1 -18.64 19.80 9.19
N PRO A 2 -18.70 19.13 8.03
CA PRO A 2 -18.48 17.69 7.99
C PRO A 2 -16.99 17.42 8.26
N THR A 3 -16.69 16.65 9.29
CA THR A 3 -15.34 16.15 9.56
C THR A 3 -15.01 15.08 8.54
N ALA A 4 -13.95 15.28 7.75
CA ALA A 4 -13.41 14.23 6.89
C ALA A 4 -13.00 13.04 7.75
N ARG A 5 -13.45 11.83 7.37
CA ARG A 5 -13.08 10.58 8.05
C ARG A 5 -11.88 9.97 7.33
N GLU A 6 -10.96 9.39 8.10
CA GLU A 6 -9.89 8.59 7.53
C GLU A 6 -10.45 7.38 6.78
N THR A 7 -9.76 6.98 5.72
CA THR A 7 -10.15 5.85 4.88
C THR A 7 -8.99 4.90 4.70
N THR A 8 -9.31 3.62 4.49
CA THR A 8 -8.36 2.55 4.20
C THR A 8 -8.96 1.60 3.17
N VAL A 9 -8.16 0.68 2.63
CA VAL A 9 -8.67 -0.35 1.71
C VAL A 9 -9.53 -1.36 2.47
N GLU A 10 -10.64 -1.80 1.89
CA GLU A 10 -11.55 -2.77 2.52
C GLU A 10 -10.88 -4.13 2.76
N ARG A 11 -10.05 -4.58 1.80
CA ARG A 11 -9.36 -5.87 1.82
C ARG A 11 -7.97 -5.73 1.23
N GLU A 12 -7.11 -6.72 1.50
CA GLU A 12 -5.79 -6.79 0.89
C GLU A 12 -5.90 -6.91 -0.65
N ALA A 13 -5.07 -6.15 -1.37
CA ALA A 13 -4.96 -6.22 -2.82
C ALA A 13 -3.49 -6.33 -3.22
N SER A 14 -3.22 -7.11 -4.27
CA SER A 14 -1.86 -7.32 -4.78
C SER A 14 -1.78 -7.07 -6.29
N LEU A 15 -0.68 -6.48 -6.72
CA LEU A 15 -0.34 -6.25 -8.12
C LEU A 15 1.08 -6.70 -8.41
N THR A 16 1.29 -7.22 -9.62
CA THR A 16 2.62 -7.63 -10.11
C THR A 16 2.97 -6.79 -11.33
N GLY A 17 4.21 -6.32 -11.39
CA GLY A 17 4.65 -5.45 -12.47
C GLY A 17 6.17 -5.41 -12.62
N THR A 18 6.63 -4.60 -13.56
CA THR A 18 8.04 -4.32 -13.78
C THR A 18 8.36 -2.92 -13.24
N SER A 19 9.43 -2.78 -12.45
CA SER A 19 9.91 -1.48 -11.96
C SER A 19 10.44 -0.62 -13.12
N LEU A 20 10.07 0.66 -13.15
CA LEU A 20 10.44 1.59 -14.22
C LEU A 20 11.96 1.76 -14.36
N HIS A 21 12.67 1.93 -13.24
CA HIS A 21 14.09 2.30 -13.26
C HIS A 21 15.04 1.10 -13.22
N SER A 22 14.64 0.00 -12.57
CA SER A 22 15.49 -1.19 -12.42
C SER A 22 15.16 -2.32 -13.38
N GLY A 23 13.98 -2.30 -14.00
CA GLY A 23 13.49 -3.42 -14.80
C GLY A 23 13.14 -4.67 -13.98
N ALA A 24 13.26 -4.64 -12.65
CA ALA A 24 12.98 -5.80 -11.80
C ALA A 24 11.49 -6.14 -11.78
N LYS A 25 11.16 -7.44 -11.75
CA LYS A 25 9.81 -7.92 -11.46
C LYS A 25 9.51 -7.76 -9.98
N VAL A 26 8.42 -7.07 -9.66
CA VAL A 26 8.03 -6.77 -8.28
C VAL A 26 6.58 -7.14 -8.03
N ARG A 27 6.28 -7.48 -6.78
CA ARG A 27 4.93 -7.63 -6.25
C ARG A 27 4.71 -6.55 -5.20
N LEU A 28 3.66 -5.75 -5.37
CA LEU A 28 3.20 -4.79 -4.37
C LEU A 28 1.91 -5.33 -3.75
N THR A 29 1.83 -5.26 -2.43
CA THR A 29 0.66 -5.65 -1.66
C THR A 29 0.23 -4.47 -0.79
N VAL A 30 -1.02 -4.03 -0.94
CA VAL A 30 -1.64 -2.98 -0.12
C VAL A 30 -2.55 -3.64 0.89
N LYS A 31 -2.36 -3.34 2.17
CA LYS A 31 -3.13 -3.91 3.27
C LYS A 31 -3.97 -2.83 3.96
N PRO A 32 -5.13 -3.18 4.57
CA PRO A 32 -5.85 -2.28 5.45
C PRO A 32 -4.96 -1.80 6.60
N ALA A 33 -5.19 -0.58 7.06
CA ALA A 33 -4.52 0.02 8.20
C ALA A 33 -5.53 0.70 9.12
N GLY A 34 -5.24 0.73 10.42
CA GLY A 34 -6.08 1.40 11.41
C GLY A 34 -6.01 2.93 11.29
N ALA A 35 -6.95 3.62 11.96
CA ALA A 35 -6.94 5.07 12.03
C ALA A 35 -5.68 5.60 12.72
N GLY A 36 -5.16 6.75 12.25
CA GLY A 36 -3.93 7.38 12.72
C GLY A 36 -2.64 6.74 12.20
N PHE A 37 -2.70 5.68 11.38
CA PHE A 37 -1.51 4.97 10.89
C PHE A 37 -0.77 5.73 9.77
N GLY A 38 -1.50 6.45 8.91
CA GLY A 38 -0.94 7.10 7.71
C GLY A 38 -0.50 6.09 6.64
N TYR A 39 0.51 6.43 5.84
CA TYR A 39 1.07 5.57 4.81
C TYR A 39 2.47 5.10 5.20
N GLN A 40 2.71 3.78 5.12
CA GLN A 40 4.02 3.20 5.37
C GLN A 40 4.37 2.18 4.28
N PHE A 41 5.56 2.35 3.70
CA PHE A 41 6.14 1.38 2.79
C PHE A 41 7.07 0.45 3.55
N ARG A 42 6.92 -0.86 3.34
CA ARG A 42 7.78 -1.88 3.94
C ARG A 42 8.36 -2.75 2.83
N ARG A 43 9.69 -2.93 2.86
CA ARG A 43 10.34 -3.98 2.08
C ARG A 43 10.14 -5.33 2.77
N MET A 44 9.67 -6.31 2.02
CA MET A 44 9.38 -7.67 2.49
C MET A 44 10.46 -8.67 2.11
N ASP A 45 11.42 -8.23 1.31
CA ASP A 45 12.55 -8.99 0.76
C ASP A 45 13.86 -8.65 1.47
N LEU A 46 13.80 -7.88 2.56
CA LEU A 46 14.89 -7.64 3.50
C LEU A 46 14.81 -8.62 4.67
#